data_AF-A0A835GRY5-F1
#
_entry.id   AF-A0A835GRY5-F1
#
_cell.length_a   1.000
_cell.length_b   1.000
_cell.length_c   1.000
_cell.angle_alpha   90.00
_cell.angle_beta   90.00
_cell.angle_gamma   90.00
#
_symmetry.space_group_name_H-M   'P 1'
#
loop_
_entity.id
_entity.type
_entity.pdbx_description
1 polymer ?
#
loop_
_entity_poly.entity_id
_entity_poly.type
_entity_poly.pdbx_seq_one_letter_code
_entity_poly.pdbx_strand_id
1 'polypeptide(L)'
;MSAVVNMMDMQQIEFRAVIKFLTKQGKGPQTILSEMKAVYGAQCPGKTMIYKWYGLFQQGREMIEDRPRALTLKRRREASPVFDDSFIDRIQNELLDAEAAC
;
A
#
# COMPACT_ATOMS: atom_id res chain seq x y z
N MET A 1 -11.72 -12.99 -1.63
CA MET A 1 -10.73 -13.36 -2.68
C MET A 1 -10.99 -12.51 -3.92
N SER A 2 -10.66 -11.21 -3.90
CA SER A 2 -11.00 -10.31 -5.02
C SER A 2 -9.79 -10.10 -5.92
N ALA A 3 -9.80 -10.83 -7.04
CA ALA A 3 -8.83 -10.74 -8.11
C ALA A 3 -9.08 -9.46 -8.92
N VAL A 4 -8.48 -8.36 -8.47
CA VAL A 4 -8.23 -7.17 -9.29
C VAL A 4 -6.77 -7.18 -9.77
N VAL A 5 -6.24 -8.36 -10.10
CA VAL A 5 -4.92 -8.49 -10.71
C VAL A 5 -5.04 -7.88 -12.12
N ASN A 6 -4.76 -6.59 -12.20
CA ASN A 6 -4.80 -5.84 -13.43
C ASN A 6 -3.63 -6.30 -14.31
N MET A 7 -3.77 -6.22 -15.63
CA MET A 7 -2.72 -6.61 -16.57
C MET A 7 -1.39 -5.86 -16.35
N MET A 8 -1.44 -4.67 -15.73
CA MET A 8 -0.26 -3.91 -15.26
C MET A 8 0.48 -4.54 -14.08
N ASP A 9 -0.14 -5.43 -13.30
CA ASP A 9 0.49 -6.07 -12.15
C ASP A 9 1.51 -7.14 -12.56
N MET A 10 1.35 -7.76 -13.74
CA MET A 10 2.22 -8.87 -14.13
C MET A 10 3.66 -8.43 -14.43
N GLN A 11 3.85 -7.35 -15.20
CA GLN A 11 5.18 -6.78 -15.42
C GLN A 11 5.79 -6.26 -14.11
N GLN A 12 4.99 -5.66 -13.24
CA GLN A 12 5.45 -5.18 -11.94
C GLN A 12 5.92 -6.34 -11.05
N ILE A 13 5.22 -7.47 -11.08
CA ILE A 13 5.62 -8.69 -10.36
C ILE A 13 6.92 -9.25 -10.93
N GLU A 14 7.06 -9.30 -12.26
CA GLU A 14 8.29 -9.74 -12.93
C GLU A 14 9.49 -8.89 -12.49
N PHE A 15 9.38 -7.57 -12.55
CA PHE A 15 10.45 -6.67 -12.12
C PHE A 15 10.83 -6.89 -10.67
N ARG A 16 9.85 -7.08 -9.78
CA ARG A 16 10.11 -7.36 -8.36
C ARG A 16 10.80 -8.71 -8.15
N ALA A 17 10.43 -9.74 -8.93
CA ALA A 17 11.09 -11.04 -8.89
C ALA A 17 12.56 -10.94 -9.31
N VAL A 18 12.86 -10.17 -10.37
CA VAL A 18 14.24 -9.91 -10.83
C VAL A 18 15.03 -9.15 -9.77
N ILE A 19 14.46 -8.09 -9.19
CA ILE A 19 15.11 -7.34 -8.10
C ILE A 19 15.39 -8.27 -6.91
N LYS A 20 14.46 -9.15 -6.54
CA LYS A 20 14.64 -10.14 -5.45
C LYS A 20 15.81 -11.08 -5.75
N PHE A 21 15.86 -11.64 -6.95
CA PHE A 21 16.93 -12.53 -7.39
C PHE A 21 18.30 -11.86 -7.35
N LEU A 22 18.42 -10.64 -7.89
CA LEU A 22 19.68 -9.89 -7.89
C LEU A 22 20.10 -9.42 -6.49
N THR A 23 19.13 -9.14 -5.62
CA THR A 23 19.40 -8.81 -4.21
C THR A 23 19.95 -10.04 -3.46
N LYS A 24 19.41 -11.24 -3.73
CA LYS A 24 19.93 -12.51 -3.16
C LYS A 24 21.32 -12.85 -3.68
N GLN A 25 21.67 -12.43 -4.89
CA GLN A 25 23.05 -12.49 -5.41
C GLN A 25 24.00 -11.48 -4.73
N GLY A 26 23.53 -10.60 -3.85
CA GLY A 26 24.35 -9.60 -3.16
C GLY A 26 24.68 -8.38 -4.01
N LYS A 27 24.01 -8.18 -5.15
CA LYS A 27 24.24 -6.99 -6.00
C LYS A 27 23.63 -5.74 -5.35
N GLY A 28 24.35 -4.63 -5.42
CA GLY A 28 23.87 -3.34 -4.93
C GLY A 28 22.77 -2.74 -5.83
N PRO A 29 21.94 -1.82 -5.29
CA PRO A 29 20.77 -1.27 -6.01
C PRO A 29 21.15 -0.47 -7.27
N GLN A 30 22.34 0.14 -7.31
CA GLN A 30 22.86 0.85 -8.49
C GLN A 30 23.21 -0.13 -9.62
N THR A 31 23.86 -1.24 -9.28
CA THR A 31 24.19 -2.30 -10.23
C THR A 31 22.92 -2.93 -10.79
N ILE A 32 21.94 -3.20 -9.93
CA ILE A 32 20.62 -3.71 -10.33
C ILE A 32 19.94 -2.76 -11.32
N LEU A 33 19.96 -1.45 -11.05
CA LEU A 33 19.38 -0.46 -11.97
C LEU A 33 20.07 -0.46 -13.33
N SER A 34 21.40 -0.57 -13.36
CA SER A 34 22.16 -0.63 -14.61
C SER A 34 21.83 -1.89 -15.41
N GLU A 35 21.83 -3.05 -14.76
CA GLU A 35 21.51 -4.33 -15.39
C GLU A 35 20.07 -4.38 -15.91
N MET A 36 19.10 -3.94 -15.10
CA MET A 36 17.70 -3.88 -15.53
C MET A 36 17.49 -2.89 -16.69
N LYS A 37 18.19 -1.75 -16.70
CA LYS A 37 18.14 -0.83 -17.85
C LYS A 37 18.75 -1.43 -19.11
N ALA A 38 19.84 -2.19 -18.99
CA ALA A 38 20.47 -2.85 -20.12
C ALA A 38 19.56 -3.92 -20.74
N VAL A 39 18.78 -4.64 -19.92
CA VAL A 39 17.89 -5.72 -20.38
C VAL A 39 16.52 -5.19 -20.84
N TYR A 40 15.88 -4.34 -20.04
CA TYR A 40 14.50 -3.90 -20.26
C TYR A 40 14.39 -2.57 -21.03
N GLY A 41 15.48 -1.80 -21.15
CA GLY A 41 15.50 -0.54 -21.89
C GLY A 41 14.41 0.43 -21.44
N ALA A 42 13.52 0.80 -22.36
CA ALA A 42 12.40 1.72 -22.11
C ALA A 42 11.33 1.16 -21.16
N GLN A 43 11.24 -0.17 -21.01
CA GLN A 43 10.32 -0.83 -20.08
C GLN A 43 10.92 -0.98 -18.67
N CYS A 44 12.15 -0.51 -18.45
CA CYS A 44 12.80 -0.63 -17.15
C CYS A 44 12.00 0.07 -16.06
N PRO A 45 11.78 -0.57 -14.89
CA PRO A 45 11.15 0.08 -13.76
C PRO A 45 11.98 1.28 -13.30
N GLY A 46 11.28 2.31 -12.82
CA GLY A 46 11.92 3.53 -12.32
C GLY A 46 12.82 3.26 -11.11
N LYS A 47 13.83 4.12 -10.94
CA LYS A 47 14.80 4.06 -9.83
C LYS A 47 14.12 3.90 -8.46
N THR A 48 13.06 4.66 -8.20
CA THR A 48 12.31 4.62 -6.92
C THR A 48 11.78 3.23 -6.60
N MET A 49 11.31 2.48 -7.60
CA MET A 49 10.79 1.14 -7.42
C MET A 49 11.90 0.16 -7.04
N ILE A 50 13.01 0.18 -7.78
CA ILE A 50 14.15 -0.71 -7.54
C ILE A 50 14.67 -0.53 -6.12
N TYR A 51 14.86 0.72 -5.68
CA TYR A 51 15.37 1.01 -4.35
C TYR A 51 14.40 0.60 -3.23
N LYS A 52 13.10 0.86 -3.42
CA LYS A 52 12.07 0.44 -2.47
C LYS A 52 12.11 -1.07 -2.27
N TRP A 53 12.08 -1.84 -3.36
CA TRP A 53 12.03 -3.30 -3.29
C TRP A 53 13.35 -3.92 -2.83
N TYR A 54 14.49 -3.39 -3.27
CA TYR A 54 15.81 -3.79 -2.76
C TYR A 54 15.88 -3.68 -1.23
N GLY A 55 15.46 -2.54 -0.66
CA GLY A 55 15.45 -2.33 0.79
C GLY A 55 14.52 -3.32 1.51
N LEU A 56 13.34 -3.58 0.95
CA LEU A 56 12.40 -4.55 1.51
C LEU A 56 12.96 -5.98 1.51
N PHE A 57 13.63 -6.39 0.42
CA PHE A 57 14.23 -7.72 0.33
C PHE A 57 15.47 -7.87 1.23
N GLN A 58 16.26 -6.82 1.39
CA GLN A 58 17.34 -6.76 2.37
C GLN A 58 16.82 -6.91 3.82
N GLN A 59 15.65 -6.34 4.11
CA GLN A 59 14.97 -6.49 5.41
C GLN A 59 14.33 -7.88 5.63
N GLY A 60 14.49 -8.81 4.69
CA GLY A 60 13.98 -10.19 4.81
C GLY A 60 12.54 -10.39 4.33
N ARG A 61 11.94 -9.42 3.63
CA ARG A 61 10.63 -9.63 2.99
C ARG A 61 10.76 -10.69 1.89
N GLU A 62 9.86 -11.66 1.85
CA GLU A 62 9.84 -12.66 0.77
C GLU A 62 8.73 -12.45 -0.26
N MET A 63 7.67 -11.74 0.12
CA MET A 63 6.51 -11.47 -0.74
C MET A 63 6.85 -10.48 -1.85
N ILE A 64 6.53 -10.87 -3.08
CA ILE A 64 6.71 -10.08 -4.32
C ILE A 64 5.49 -9.20 -4.58
N GLU A 65 4.31 -9.61 -4.10
CA GLU A 65 3.08 -8.85 -4.19
C GLU A 65 3.08 -7.66 -3.22
N ASP A 66 2.35 -6.60 -3.59
CA ASP A 66 2.17 -5.49 -2.68
C ASP A 66 1.17 -5.88 -1.59
N ARG A 67 1.36 -5.38 -0.38
CA ARG A 67 0.34 -5.62 0.66
C ARG A 67 -0.93 -4.91 0.23
N PRO A 68 -2.12 -5.47 0.50
CA PRO A 68 -3.36 -4.78 0.21
C PRO A 68 -3.26 -3.38 0.79
N ARG A 69 -3.36 -2.37 -0.09
CA ARG A 69 -3.29 -0.98 0.33
C ARG A 69 -4.53 -0.79 1.18
N ALA A 70 -4.36 -0.85 2.50
CA ALA A 70 -5.42 -0.45 3.41
C ALA A 70 -5.86 0.92 2.92
N LEU A 71 -7.12 1.05 2.54
CA LEU A 71 -7.75 2.34 2.36
C LEU A 71 -7.82 2.93 3.76
N THR A 72 -6.67 3.42 4.24
CA THR A 72 -6.64 4.31 5.38
C THR A 72 -7.42 5.51 4.89
N LEU A 73 -8.71 5.56 5.24
CA LEU A 73 -9.44 6.81 5.29
C LEU A 73 -8.46 7.76 5.96
N LYS A 74 -7.99 8.77 5.22
CA LYS A 74 -7.19 9.83 5.80
C LYS A 74 -8.09 10.45 6.85
N ARG A 75 -8.03 9.97 8.09
CA ARG A 75 -8.67 10.63 9.22
C ARG A 75 -8.18 12.05 9.12
N ARG A 76 -9.04 13.00 8.75
CA ARG A 76 -8.81 14.39 9.13
C ARG A 76 -8.47 14.34 10.61
N ARG A 77 -7.49 15.13 11.05
CA ARG A 77 -7.36 15.44 12.47
C ARG A 77 -8.56 16.31 12.89
N GLU A 78 -9.77 15.80 12.71
CA GLU A 78 -10.92 16.26 13.46
C GLU A 78 -10.97 15.28 14.62
N ALA A 79 -10.84 15.81 15.83
CA ALA A 79 -10.88 15.02 17.05
C ALA A 79 -12.05 14.05 16.94
N SER A 80 -11.76 12.75 17.01
CA SER A 80 -12.82 11.75 17.04
C SER A 80 -13.73 12.16 18.19
N PRO A 81 -15.04 12.36 17.98
CA PRO A 81 -15.93 12.55 19.09
C PRO A 81 -15.72 11.37 20.02
N VAL A 82 -15.48 11.66 21.29
CA VAL A 82 -15.46 10.64 22.32
C VAL A 82 -16.90 10.12 22.34
N PHE A 83 -17.09 8.89 21.89
CA PHE A 83 -18.38 8.20 21.95
C PHE A 83 -18.58 7.76 23.41
N ASP A 84 -18.98 8.72 24.25
CA ASP A 84 -19.38 8.49 25.63
C ASP A 84 -20.91 8.45 25.75
N ASP A 85 -21.39 8.07 26.93
CA ASP A 85 -22.83 7.94 27.19
C ASP A 85 -23.58 9.27 26.98
N SER A 86 -22.92 10.42 27.20
CA SER A 86 -23.52 11.74 26.98
C SER A 86 -23.79 12.03 25.51
N PHE A 87 -22.99 11.47 24.60
CA PHE A 87 -23.22 11.55 23.16
C PHE A 87 -24.44 10.71 22.74
N ILE A 88 -24.61 9.51 23.31
CA ILE A 88 -25.76 8.64 23.05
C ILE A 88 -27.05 9.31 23.57
N ASP A 89 -27.01 9.87 24.78
CA ASP A 89 -28.15 10.58 25.39
C ASP A 89 -28.60 11.75 24.52
N ARG A 90 -27.66 12.50 23.94
CA ARG A 90 -27.98 13.65 23.09
C ARG A 90 -28.69 13.22 21.79
N ILE A 91 -28.20 12.16 21.14
CA ILE A 91 -28.82 11.61 19.93
C ILE A 91 -30.22 11.04 20.25
N GLN A 92 -30.36 10.35 21.38
CA GLN A 92 -31.64 9.78 21.78
C GLN A 92 -32.67 10.87 22.12
N ASN A 93 -32.28 11.94 22.83
CA ASN A 93 -33.15 13.08 23.10
C ASN A 93 -33.57 13.80 21.81
N GLU A 94 -32.65 13.93 20.85
CA GLU A 94 -32.95 14.55 19.55
C GLU A 94 -33.92 13.71 18.70
N LEU A 95 -33.88 12.37 18.81
CA LEU A 95 -34.89 11.48 18.22
C LEU A 95 -36.24 11.55 18.95
N LEU A 96 -36.23 11.62 20.29
CA LEU A 96 -37.43 11.73 21.12
C LEU A 96 -38.19 13.03 20.86
N ASP A 97 -37.49 14.14 20.70
CA ASP A 97 -38.09 15.44 20.38
C ASP A 97 -38.68 15.45 18.95
N ALA A 98 -38.07 14.72 18.02
CA ALA A 98 -38.59 14.57 16.66
C ALA A 98 -39.85 13.70 16.59
N GLU A 99 -39.98 12.69 17.45
CA GLU A 99 -41.19 11.87 17.56
C GLU A 99 -42.33 12.61 18.28
N ALA A 100 -42.01 13.50 19.23
CA ALA A 100 -43.01 14.30 19.96
C ALA A 100 -43.60 15.48 19.14
N ALA A 101 -43.01 15.79 17.98
CA ALA A 101 -43.44 16.89 17.10
C ALA A 101 -44.36 16.45 15.94
N CYS A 102 -44.79 15.18 15.87
CA CYS A 102 -45.77 14.65 14.93
C CYS A 102 -47.15 14.45 15.58
#